data_AF-A0A7Y2I799-F1
#
_entry.id   AF-A0A7Y2I799-F1
#
_cell.length_a   1.000
_cell.length_b   1.000
_cell.length_c   1.000
_cell.angle_alpha   90.00
_cell.angle_beta   90.00
_cell.angle_gamma   90.00
#
_symmetry.space_group_name_H-M   'P 1'
#
loop_
_entity.id
_entity.type
_entity.pdbx_description
1 polymer ?
#
loop_
_entity_poly.entity_id
_entity_poly.type
_entity_poly.pdbx_seq_one_letter_code
_entity_poly.pdbx_strand_id
1 'polypeptide(L)'
;LGLSDDIEALQLKSPFDYGSRTVLYVPGLGFPEPSSPGYDEALCEQVERLLKITRGRALVLFTSFRGMDLVADYLTQKLNYPVFVQGTASRARLLERFRSQTDSVLLAVASFWEGVDIVGESLSGVIIDKLPFEVPTDPVVQARIQAIREDGGNPFFDFQIPRAVLSLRQGVGRLMRSASDGGLISVLDARLFTKRYGSVFLNSLPPSPVVRDMVEIKNFFGMLEENHS
;
A
#
# COMPACT_ATOMS: atom_id res chain seq x y z
N LEU A 1 15.63 9.94 -18.35
CA LEU A 1 14.89 10.79 -19.31
C LEU A 1 15.82 11.60 -20.22
N GLY A 2 17.16 11.50 -20.10
CA GLY A 2 18.08 12.29 -20.94
C GLY A 2 17.96 13.80 -20.70
N LEU A 3 17.40 14.17 -19.55
CA LEU A 3 17.21 15.54 -19.13
C LEU A 3 18.52 16.02 -18.49
N SER A 4 18.96 17.19 -18.89
CA SER A 4 20.19 17.81 -18.42
C SER A 4 20.00 18.41 -17.01
N ASP A 5 21.09 18.55 -16.24
CA ASP A 5 21.03 18.97 -14.83
C ASP A 5 20.58 20.44 -14.63
N ASP A 6 20.48 21.20 -15.71
CA ASP A 6 20.06 22.60 -15.80
C ASP A 6 18.54 22.78 -15.97
N ILE A 7 17.75 21.72 -15.85
CA ILE A 7 16.29 21.84 -15.86
C ILE A 7 15.79 22.38 -14.52
N GLU A 8 15.16 23.54 -14.56
CA GLU A 8 14.40 24.08 -13.44
C GLU A 8 13.22 23.14 -13.11
N ALA A 9 13.32 22.42 -11.99
CA ALA A 9 12.26 21.60 -11.46
C ALA A 9 11.58 22.32 -10.29
N LEU A 10 10.28 22.56 -10.41
CA LEU A 10 9.46 23.12 -9.32
C LEU A 10 8.69 22.00 -8.63
N GLN A 11 9.05 21.70 -7.38
CA GLN A 11 8.28 20.79 -6.54
C GLN A 11 7.29 21.59 -5.67
N LEU A 12 6.03 21.62 -6.09
CA LEU A 12 4.96 22.22 -5.29
C LEU A 12 4.59 21.32 -4.10
N LYS A 13 4.25 21.95 -2.98
CA LYS A 13 3.71 21.23 -1.81
C LYS A 13 2.36 20.61 -2.19
N SER A 14 2.08 19.41 -1.66
CA SER A 14 0.77 18.79 -1.84
C SER A 14 -0.33 19.70 -1.26
N PRO A 15 -1.49 19.85 -1.94
CA PRO A 15 -2.62 20.58 -1.40
C PRO A 15 -3.33 19.85 -0.24
N PHE A 16 -2.95 18.60 0.05
CA PHE A 16 -3.61 17.75 1.03
C PHE A 16 -2.90 17.78 2.40
N ASP A 17 -3.69 17.87 3.47
CA ASP A 17 -3.20 17.82 4.86
C ASP A 17 -3.04 16.37 5.35
N TYR A 18 -1.95 15.72 4.96
CA TYR A 18 -1.65 14.36 5.42
C TYR A 18 -1.39 14.28 6.93
N GLY A 19 -0.85 15.34 7.54
CA GLY A 19 -0.42 15.33 8.93
C GLY A 19 -1.58 15.16 9.92
N SER A 20 -2.73 15.79 9.63
CA SER A 20 -3.92 15.70 10.47
C SER A 20 -4.95 14.67 9.97
N ARG A 21 -4.97 14.36 8.67
CA ARG A 21 -6.04 13.56 8.05
C ARG A 21 -5.66 12.13 7.72
N THR A 22 -4.41 11.75 7.84
CA THR A 22 -3.98 10.39 7.55
C THR A 22 -3.07 9.84 8.62
N VAL A 23 -3.02 8.52 8.72
CA VAL A 23 -2.05 7.82 9.57
C VAL A 23 -1.33 6.76 8.74
N LEU A 24 -0.01 6.65 8.92
CA LEU A 24 0.80 5.61 8.31
C LEU A 24 1.03 4.51 9.34
N TYR A 25 0.37 3.37 9.15
CA TYR A 25 0.66 2.16 9.90
C TYR A 25 1.78 1.36 9.26
N VAL A 26 2.70 0.90 10.10
CA VAL A 26 3.68 -0.12 9.75
C VAL A 26 3.71 -1.14 10.88
N PRO A 27 3.80 -2.45 10.60
CA PRO A 27 3.83 -3.47 11.64
C PRO A 27 4.96 -3.27 12.65
N GLY A 28 4.70 -3.66 13.89
CA GLY A 28 5.71 -3.69 14.96
C GLY A 28 6.81 -4.74 14.73
N LEU A 29 7.82 -4.73 15.59
CA LEU A 29 9.02 -5.58 15.47
C LEU A 29 8.76 -7.09 15.45
N GLY A 30 7.60 -7.55 15.94
CA GLY A 30 7.19 -8.96 15.92
C GLY A 30 6.62 -9.44 14.59
N PHE A 31 6.40 -8.56 13.62
CA PHE A 31 5.87 -8.93 12.32
C PHE A 31 6.98 -9.54 11.44
N PRO A 32 6.78 -10.73 10.86
CA PRO A 32 7.79 -11.42 10.07
C PRO A 32 8.16 -10.66 8.78
N GLU A 33 9.41 -10.80 8.31
CA GLU A 33 9.79 -10.35 6.97
C GLU A 33 9.09 -11.22 5.90
N PRO A 34 8.84 -10.70 4.67
CA PRO A 34 8.12 -11.44 3.62
C PRO A 34 8.67 -12.82 3.22
N SER A 35 9.95 -13.10 3.52
CA SER A 35 10.59 -14.39 3.26
C SER A 35 10.58 -15.36 4.46
N SER A 36 10.11 -14.91 5.62
CA SER A 36 10.13 -15.71 6.84
C SER A 36 8.91 -16.64 6.94
N PRO A 37 9.04 -17.83 7.57
CA PRO A 37 7.89 -18.64 7.95
C PRO A 37 6.90 -17.83 8.80
N GLY A 38 5.60 -18.10 8.65
CA GLY A 38 4.53 -17.40 9.38
C GLY A 38 4.14 -16.04 8.80
N TYR A 39 4.81 -15.54 7.75
CA TYR A 39 4.44 -14.28 7.11
C TYR A 39 3.03 -14.28 6.55
N ASP A 40 2.66 -15.33 5.82
CA ASP A 40 1.35 -15.41 5.17
C ASP A 40 0.20 -15.39 6.22
N GLU A 41 0.37 -16.06 7.36
CA GLU A 41 -0.58 -16.04 8.48
C GLU A 41 -0.67 -14.66 9.13
N ALA A 42 0.47 -14.07 9.48
CA ALA A 42 0.54 -12.73 10.06
C ALA A 42 -0.06 -11.66 9.12
N LEU A 43 0.17 -11.78 7.81
CA LEU A 43 -0.41 -10.91 6.80
C LEU A 43 -1.94 -10.99 6.82
N CYS A 44 -2.50 -12.19 6.78
CA CYS A 44 -3.94 -12.44 6.81
C CYS A 44 -4.61 -11.81 8.04
N GLU A 45 -4.09 -12.12 9.24
CA GLU A 45 -4.62 -11.58 10.48
C GLU A 45 -4.54 -10.06 10.52
N GLN A 46 -3.41 -9.50 10.08
CA GLN A 46 -3.20 -8.07 10.12
C GLN A 46 -4.10 -7.33 9.12
N VAL A 47 -4.27 -7.85 7.91
CA VAL A 47 -5.22 -7.32 6.92
C VAL A 47 -6.64 -7.37 7.48
N GLU A 48 -7.10 -8.49 8.03
CA GLU A 48 -8.43 -8.61 8.64
C GLU A 48 -8.68 -7.53 9.69
N ARG A 49 -7.73 -7.31 10.60
CA ARG A 49 -7.85 -6.31 11.67
C ARG A 49 -7.94 -4.88 11.10
N LEU A 50 -7.11 -4.55 10.11
CA LEU A 50 -7.14 -3.22 9.49
C LEU A 50 -8.44 -3.00 8.72
N LEU A 51 -8.92 -4.01 7.98
CA LEU A 51 -10.19 -3.94 7.26
C LEU A 51 -11.39 -3.74 8.20
N LYS A 52 -11.37 -4.35 9.40
CA LYS A 52 -12.40 -4.10 10.42
C LYS A 52 -12.36 -2.67 10.93
N ILE A 53 -11.17 -2.08 11.13
CA ILE A 53 -11.01 -0.69 11.56
C ILE A 53 -11.52 0.29 10.50
N THR A 54 -11.19 0.05 9.24
CA THR A 54 -11.65 0.90 8.13
C THR A 54 -13.11 0.63 7.73
N ARG A 55 -13.80 -0.30 8.41
CA ARG A 55 -15.17 -0.75 8.10
C ARG A 55 -15.34 -1.23 6.66
N GLY A 56 -14.39 -2.03 6.18
CA GLY A 56 -14.39 -2.55 4.82
C GLY A 56 -13.88 -1.57 3.78
N ARG A 57 -14.08 -0.25 3.95
CA ARG A 57 -13.75 0.87 3.03
C ARG A 57 -12.26 0.98 2.68
N ALA A 58 -11.73 -0.01 1.98
CA ALA A 58 -10.29 -0.19 1.81
C ALA A 58 -9.92 -0.88 0.51
N LEU A 59 -8.78 -0.44 -0.01
CA LEU A 59 -8.07 -1.07 -1.10
C LEU A 59 -6.83 -1.79 -0.55
N VAL A 60 -6.73 -3.09 -0.82
CA VAL A 60 -5.55 -3.88 -0.51
C VAL A 60 -4.77 -4.17 -1.80
N LEU A 61 -3.55 -3.65 -1.87
CA LEU A 61 -2.63 -3.76 -2.98
C LEU A 61 -1.59 -4.85 -2.69
N PHE A 62 -1.61 -5.87 -3.53
CA PHE A 62 -0.67 -6.97 -3.47
C PHE A 62 0.41 -6.83 -4.53
N THR A 63 1.58 -7.33 -4.20
CA THR A 63 2.71 -7.41 -5.17
C THR A 63 2.73 -8.75 -5.90
N SER A 64 1.88 -9.72 -5.53
CA SER A 64 1.67 -10.96 -6.28
C SER A 64 0.24 -11.48 -6.16
N PHE A 65 -0.23 -12.19 -7.20
CA PHE A 65 -1.53 -12.88 -7.17
C PHE A 65 -1.59 -13.93 -6.04
N ARG A 66 -0.50 -14.68 -5.80
CA ARG A 66 -0.42 -15.64 -4.69
C ARG A 66 -0.81 -15.02 -3.34
N GLY A 67 -0.29 -13.83 -3.03
CA GLY A 67 -0.61 -13.15 -1.77
C GLY A 67 -2.05 -12.64 -1.73
N MET A 68 -2.55 -12.14 -2.87
CA MET A 68 -3.93 -11.70 -3.01
C MET A 68 -4.92 -12.84 -2.81
N ASP A 69 -4.72 -13.97 -3.50
CA ASP A 69 -5.60 -15.14 -3.43
C ASP A 69 -5.60 -15.74 -2.03
N LEU A 70 -4.41 -15.83 -1.40
CA LEU A 70 -4.26 -16.29 -0.01
C LEU A 70 -5.09 -15.47 0.98
N VAL A 71 -5.02 -14.13 0.86
CA VAL A 71 -5.81 -13.25 1.73
C VAL A 71 -7.29 -13.28 1.37
N ALA A 72 -7.64 -13.39 0.09
CA ALA A 72 -9.03 -13.52 -0.35
C ALA A 72 -9.70 -14.77 0.25
N ASP A 73 -9.01 -15.91 0.17
CA ASP A 73 -9.48 -17.18 0.74
C ASP A 73 -9.64 -17.06 2.25
N TYR A 74 -8.66 -16.48 2.95
CA TYR A 74 -8.71 -16.28 4.39
C TYR A 74 -9.88 -15.41 4.84
N LEU A 75 -10.16 -14.31 4.12
CA LEU A 75 -11.20 -13.35 4.48
C LEU A 75 -12.62 -13.87 4.22
N THR A 76 -12.76 -14.99 3.51
CA THR A 76 -14.05 -15.62 3.24
C THR A 76 -14.78 -15.87 4.56
N GLN A 77 -15.97 -15.29 4.71
CA GLN A 77 -16.83 -15.33 5.92
C GLN A 77 -16.31 -14.61 7.17
N LYS A 78 -15.15 -13.95 7.13
CA LYS A 78 -14.62 -13.19 8.28
C LYS A 78 -15.05 -11.72 8.31
N LEU A 79 -15.50 -11.20 7.18
CA LEU A 79 -15.92 -9.82 7.00
C LEU A 79 -17.42 -9.75 6.71
N ASN A 80 -18.07 -8.73 7.26
CA ASN A 80 -19.47 -8.39 6.98
C ASN A 80 -19.62 -7.45 5.77
N TYR A 81 -18.57 -7.33 4.95
CA TYR A 81 -18.45 -6.39 3.84
C TYR A 81 -18.23 -7.17 2.54
N PRO A 82 -18.75 -6.70 1.40
CA PRO A 82 -18.41 -7.25 0.10
C PRO A 82 -16.90 -7.18 -0.14
N VAL A 83 -16.31 -8.31 -0.55
CA VAL A 83 -14.90 -8.40 -0.95
C VAL A 83 -14.83 -8.64 -2.45
N PHE A 84 -14.31 -7.66 -3.17
CA PHE A 84 -14.06 -7.73 -4.60
C PHE A 84 -12.63 -8.17 -4.85
N VAL A 85 -12.44 -9.19 -5.68
CA VAL A 85 -11.12 -9.75 -5.97
C VAL A 85 -10.81 -9.60 -7.45
N GLN A 86 -9.66 -9.04 -7.78
CA GLN A 86 -9.20 -8.96 -9.15
C GLN A 86 -9.19 -10.35 -9.81
N GLY A 87 -9.68 -10.42 -11.05
CA GLY A 87 -9.81 -11.67 -11.81
C GLY A 87 -11.21 -12.30 -11.74
N THR A 88 -12.03 -11.93 -10.76
CA THR A 88 -13.42 -12.44 -10.65
C THR A 88 -14.42 -11.71 -11.54
N ALA A 89 -14.10 -10.50 -12.00
CA ALA A 89 -14.88 -9.73 -12.96
C ALA A 89 -13.96 -8.77 -13.75
N SER A 90 -14.51 -8.12 -14.78
CA SER A 90 -13.77 -7.11 -15.53
C SER A 90 -13.32 -5.97 -14.61
N ARG A 91 -12.16 -5.38 -14.92
CA ARG A 91 -11.60 -4.25 -14.17
C ARG A 91 -12.63 -3.13 -14.00
N ALA A 92 -13.30 -2.72 -15.08
CA ALA A 92 -14.33 -1.70 -15.04
C ALA A 92 -15.48 -2.05 -14.07
N ARG A 93 -15.93 -3.31 -14.07
CA ARG A 93 -17.03 -3.77 -13.20
C ARG A 93 -16.63 -3.82 -11.73
N LEU A 94 -15.42 -4.26 -11.42
CA LEU A 94 -14.90 -4.26 -10.04
C LEU A 94 -14.82 -2.83 -9.48
N LEU A 95 -14.30 -1.90 -10.30
CA LEU A 95 -14.19 -0.49 -9.93
C LEU A 95 -15.54 0.18 -9.75
N GLU A 96 -16.49 -0.09 -10.64
CA GLU A 96 -17.87 0.38 -10.53
C GLU A 96 -18.50 -0.09 -9.22
N ARG A 97 -18.41 -1.39 -8.93
CA ARG A 97 -18.97 -1.98 -7.70
C ARG A 97 -18.33 -1.36 -6.45
N PHE A 98 -17.01 -1.29 -6.41
CA PHE A 98 -16.27 -0.68 -5.29
C PHE A 98 -16.64 0.79 -5.04
N ARG A 99 -16.87 1.57 -6.11
CA ARG A 99 -17.35 2.96 -5.97
C ARG A 99 -18.80 3.04 -5.48
N SER A 100 -19.66 2.12 -5.93
CA SER A 100 -21.08 2.11 -5.57
C SER A 100 -21.39 1.56 -4.17
N GLN A 101 -20.48 0.77 -3.60
CA GLN A 101 -20.67 0.14 -2.29
C GLN A 101 -19.62 0.68 -1.32
N THR A 102 -20.02 1.62 -0.47
CA THR A 102 -19.10 2.32 0.45
C THR A 102 -18.35 1.34 1.34
N ASP A 103 -19.05 0.51 2.10
CA ASP A 103 -18.45 -0.47 3.02
C ASP A 103 -18.04 -1.75 2.27
N SER A 104 -17.07 -1.64 1.37
CA SER A 104 -16.55 -2.76 0.57
C SER A 104 -15.03 -2.75 0.46
N VAL A 105 -14.45 -3.93 0.26
CA VAL A 105 -13.02 -4.17 0.11
C VAL A 105 -12.71 -4.49 -1.35
N LEU A 106 -11.63 -3.95 -1.89
CA LEU A 106 -11.08 -4.40 -3.17
C LEU A 106 -9.66 -4.94 -2.98
N LEU A 107 -9.47 -6.22 -3.31
CA LEU A 107 -8.18 -6.92 -3.33
C LEU A 107 -7.68 -6.95 -4.78
N ALA A 108 -6.50 -6.37 -5.01
CA ALA A 108 -5.93 -6.29 -6.35
C ALA A 108 -4.40 -6.28 -6.31
N VAL A 109 -3.74 -6.70 -7.39
CA VAL A 109 -2.30 -6.47 -7.53
C VAL A 109 -2.02 -4.99 -7.85
N ALA A 110 -0.83 -4.51 -7.49
CA ALA A 110 -0.48 -3.08 -7.56
C ALA A 110 -0.74 -2.43 -8.93
N SER A 111 -0.50 -3.16 -10.02
CA SER A 111 -0.73 -2.68 -11.39
C SER A 111 -2.21 -2.46 -11.76
N PHE A 112 -3.15 -3.04 -11.01
CA PHE A 112 -4.58 -2.91 -11.27
C PHE A 112 -5.08 -1.46 -11.22
N TRP A 113 -4.35 -0.57 -10.55
CA TRP A 113 -4.75 0.81 -10.29
C TRP A 113 -4.03 1.85 -11.13
N GLU A 114 -3.10 1.43 -11.99
CA GLU A 114 -2.41 2.33 -12.90
C GLU A 114 -3.41 2.99 -13.87
N GLY A 115 -3.46 4.32 -13.87
CA GLY A 115 -4.36 5.09 -14.72
C GLY A 115 -5.84 5.09 -14.29
N VAL A 116 -6.17 4.73 -13.04
CA VAL A 116 -7.57 4.72 -12.55
C VAL A 116 -7.80 5.74 -11.43
N ASP A 117 -8.87 6.52 -11.61
CA ASP A 117 -9.34 7.51 -10.65
C ASP A 117 -10.52 6.95 -9.82
N ILE A 118 -10.30 6.50 -8.57
CA ILE A 118 -11.38 6.27 -7.58
C ILE A 118 -11.73 7.60 -6.93
N VAL A 119 -12.94 8.08 -7.11
CA VAL A 119 -13.43 9.24 -6.36
C VAL A 119 -14.60 8.76 -5.53
N GLY A 120 -14.62 9.04 -4.22
CA GLY A 120 -15.75 8.73 -3.35
C GLY A 120 -15.37 8.34 -1.93
N GLU A 121 -16.39 8.32 -1.06
CA GLU A 121 -16.30 8.00 0.39
C GLU A 121 -15.87 6.54 0.68
N SER A 122 -15.84 5.68 -0.34
CA SER A 122 -15.54 4.24 -0.20
C SER A 122 -14.08 3.94 0.16
N LEU A 123 -13.16 4.90 0.08
CA LEU A 123 -11.75 4.67 0.35
C LEU A 123 -11.26 5.43 1.58
N SER A 124 -11.21 4.73 2.72
CA SER A 124 -10.60 5.21 3.97
C SER A 124 -9.34 4.43 4.36
N GLY A 125 -8.92 3.47 3.53
CA GLY A 125 -7.75 2.63 3.79
C GLY A 125 -7.05 2.20 2.50
N VAL A 126 -5.73 2.39 2.43
CA VAL A 126 -4.86 1.74 1.45
C VAL A 126 -3.88 0.85 2.19
N ILE A 127 -3.97 -0.46 1.97
CA ILE A 127 -3.12 -1.47 2.61
C ILE A 127 -2.23 -2.06 1.53
N ILE A 128 -0.93 -2.11 1.76
CA ILE A 128 0.07 -2.64 0.84
C ILE A 128 0.74 -3.83 1.52
N ASP A 129 0.70 -4.99 0.89
CA ASP A 129 1.19 -6.23 1.50
C ASP A 129 2.70 -6.20 1.75
N LYS A 130 3.49 -5.77 0.77
CA LYS A 130 4.95 -5.65 0.88
C LYS A 130 5.51 -4.58 -0.05
N LEU A 131 6.78 -4.21 0.17
CA LEU A 131 7.48 -3.27 -0.70
C LEU A 131 7.47 -3.77 -2.17
N PRO A 132 7.04 -2.93 -3.13
CA PRO A 132 6.77 -3.33 -4.51
C PRO A 132 8.05 -3.37 -5.36
N PHE A 133 8.97 -4.25 -4.99
CA PHE A 133 10.14 -4.53 -5.81
C PHE A 133 9.72 -5.27 -7.08
N GLU A 134 10.29 -4.86 -8.22
CA GLU A 134 10.08 -5.55 -9.50
C GLU A 134 10.60 -6.98 -9.44
N VAL A 135 9.89 -7.89 -10.12
CA VAL A 135 10.26 -9.31 -10.17
C VAL A 135 11.58 -9.45 -10.92
N PRO A 136 12.64 -9.96 -10.29
CA PRO A 136 13.95 -10.03 -10.93
C PRO A 136 13.93 -10.87 -12.20
N THR A 137 13.07 -11.88 -12.32
CA THR A 137 13.03 -12.78 -13.49
C THR A 137 12.43 -12.16 -14.75
N ASP A 138 11.92 -10.91 -14.70
CA ASP A 138 11.45 -10.21 -15.89
C ASP A 138 12.64 -9.91 -16.84
N PRO A 139 12.55 -10.25 -18.14
CA PRO A 139 13.67 -10.07 -19.09
C PRO A 139 14.13 -8.62 -19.24
N VAL A 140 13.22 -7.66 -19.18
CA VAL A 140 13.54 -6.22 -19.29
C VAL A 140 14.24 -5.75 -18.02
N VAL A 141 13.77 -6.20 -16.86
CA VAL A 141 14.42 -5.93 -15.56
C VAL A 141 15.81 -6.54 -15.52
N GLN A 142 15.99 -7.79 -15.98
CA GLN A 142 17.30 -8.43 -16.08
C GLN A 142 18.27 -7.65 -16.97
N ALA A 143 17.83 -7.25 -18.17
CA ALA A 143 18.66 -6.47 -19.09
C ALA A 143 19.13 -5.15 -18.46
N ARG A 144 18.25 -4.45 -17.72
CA ARG A 144 18.59 -3.21 -17.00
C ARG A 144 19.56 -3.46 -15.85
N ILE A 145 19.32 -4.51 -15.06
CA ILE A 145 20.22 -4.90 -13.96
C ILE A 145 21.61 -5.22 -14.51
N GLN A 146 21.69 -5.93 -15.63
CA GLN A 146 22.95 -6.30 -16.25
C GLN A 146 23.71 -5.07 -16.77
N ALA A 147 23.04 -4.18 -17.49
CA ALA A 147 23.66 -2.94 -18.00
C ALA A 147 24.27 -2.09 -16.88
N ILE A 148 23.53 -1.89 -15.77
CA ILE A 148 24.04 -1.11 -14.63
C ILE A 148 25.27 -1.78 -13.99
N ARG A 149 25.31 -3.12 -13.93
CA ARG A 149 26.48 -3.85 -13.42
C ARG A 149 27.69 -3.70 -14.35
N GLU A 150 27.47 -3.74 -15.66
CA GLU A 150 28.52 -3.56 -16.67
C GLU A 150 29.13 -2.15 -16.59
N ASP A 151 28.32 -1.15 -16.25
CA ASP A 151 28.76 0.22 -15.99
C ASP A 151 29.38 0.42 -14.58
N GLY A 152 29.51 -0.65 -13.78
CA GLY A 152 30.12 -0.62 -12.44
C GLY A 152 29.22 -0.11 -11.31
N GLY A 153 27.93 0.07 -11.56
CA GLY A 153 26.93 0.54 -10.59
C GLY A 153 26.35 -0.56 -9.69
N ASN A 154 25.42 -0.16 -8.81
CA ASN A 154 24.67 -1.06 -7.94
C ASN A 154 23.18 -1.05 -8.33
N PRO A 155 22.68 -2.02 -9.12
CA PRO A 155 21.30 -2.03 -9.61
C PRO A 155 20.24 -1.99 -8.52
N PHE A 156 20.55 -2.52 -7.34
CA PHE A 156 19.60 -2.52 -6.23
C PHE A 156 19.32 -1.09 -5.74
N PHE A 157 20.37 -0.28 -5.57
CA PHE A 157 20.25 1.11 -5.13
C PHE A 157 19.93 2.08 -6.28
N ASP A 158 20.51 1.85 -7.45
CA ASP A 158 20.44 2.79 -8.57
C ASP A 158 19.17 2.62 -9.41
N PHE A 159 18.51 1.46 -9.31
CA PHE A 159 17.33 1.16 -10.11
C PHE A 159 16.17 0.58 -9.29
N GLN A 160 16.38 -0.53 -8.57
CA GLN A 160 15.27 -1.24 -7.93
C GLN A 160 14.61 -0.43 -6.81
N ILE A 161 15.38 0.21 -5.93
CA ILE A 161 14.85 1.08 -4.87
C ILE A 161 14.07 2.27 -5.46
N PRO A 162 14.62 3.08 -6.38
CA PRO A 162 13.88 4.19 -7.00
C PRO A 162 12.57 3.75 -7.68
N ARG A 163 12.58 2.61 -8.37
CA ARG A 163 11.39 2.05 -9.02
C ARG A 163 10.34 1.63 -7.99
N ALA A 164 10.74 0.90 -6.95
CA ALA A 164 9.83 0.48 -5.89
C ALA A 164 9.24 1.68 -5.13
N VAL A 165 10.04 2.73 -4.87
CA VAL A 165 9.57 3.99 -4.27
C VAL A 165 8.51 4.67 -5.14
N LEU A 166 8.73 4.74 -6.45
CA LEU A 166 7.75 5.32 -7.37
C LEU A 166 6.42 4.54 -7.34
N SER A 167 6.50 3.21 -7.43
CA SER A 167 5.32 2.34 -7.36
C SER A 167 4.58 2.48 -6.03
N LEU A 168 5.31 2.56 -4.92
CA LEU A 168 4.74 2.78 -3.59
C LEU A 168 3.97 4.10 -3.51
N ARG A 169 4.59 5.20 -3.99
CA ARG A 169 3.94 6.53 -4.02
C ARG A 169 2.68 6.53 -4.85
N GLN A 170 2.66 5.82 -5.98
CA GLN A 170 1.47 5.70 -6.82
C GLN A 170 0.34 4.92 -6.15
N GLY A 171 0.66 3.88 -5.37
CA GLY A 171 -0.31 3.15 -4.57
C GLY A 171 -0.90 4.00 -3.45
N VAL A 172 -0.05 4.70 -2.70
CA VAL A 172 -0.46 5.53 -1.55
C VAL A 172 -1.20 6.80 -1.97
N GLY A 173 -0.82 7.41 -3.08
CA GLY A 173 -1.51 8.57 -3.64
C GLY A 173 -2.97 8.30 -4.05
N ARG A 174 -3.44 7.06 -3.94
CA ARG A 174 -4.85 6.72 -4.16
C ARG A 174 -5.76 7.14 -3.01
N LEU A 175 -5.23 7.32 -1.79
CA LEU A 175 -6.03 7.64 -0.60
C LEU A 175 -6.52 9.10 -0.58
N MET A 176 -5.65 10.07 -0.88
CA MET A 176 -5.96 11.50 -0.77
C MET A 176 -6.19 12.09 -2.16
N ARG A 177 -7.43 12.46 -2.45
CA ARG A 177 -7.86 12.96 -3.76
C ARG A 177 -8.67 14.26 -3.67
N SER A 178 -9.32 14.48 -2.54
CA SER A 178 -9.96 15.73 -2.14
C SER A 178 -9.34 16.26 -0.84
N ALA A 179 -9.52 17.55 -0.58
CA ALA A 179 -9.04 18.18 0.66
C ALA A 179 -9.74 17.65 1.93
N SER A 180 -10.90 17.01 1.78
CA SER A 180 -11.66 16.38 2.87
C SER A 180 -11.30 14.92 3.10
N ASP A 181 -10.55 14.29 2.20
CA ASP A 181 -10.21 12.87 2.34
C ASP A 181 -9.30 12.66 3.54
N GLY A 182 -9.33 11.45 4.08
CA GLY A 182 -8.51 11.05 5.20
C GLY A 182 -8.60 9.54 5.41
N GLY A 183 -7.63 8.97 6.11
CA GLY A 183 -7.65 7.55 6.40
C GLY A 183 -6.31 6.90 6.69
N LEU A 184 -6.31 5.58 6.56
CA LEU A 184 -5.18 4.72 6.86
C LEU A 184 -4.35 4.45 5.61
N ILE A 185 -3.04 4.66 5.71
CA ILE A 185 -2.06 4.05 4.81
C ILE A 185 -1.36 2.97 5.62
N SER A 186 -1.27 1.76 5.09
CA SER A 186 -0.59 0.65 5.75
C SER A 186 0.41 0.00 4.81
N VAL A 187 1.64 -0.21 5.26
CA VAL A 187 2.64 -0.99 4.54
C VAL A 187 3.09 -2.15 5.42
N LEU A 188 2.65 -3.35 5.11
CA LEU A 188 2.83 -4.56 5.93
C LEU A 188 4.19 -5.23 5.72
N ASP A 189 5.26 -4.44 5.77
CA ASP A 189 6.61 -4.92 5.49
C ASP A 189 7.61 -4.48 6.55
N ALA A 190 8.10 -5.44 7.34
CA ALA A 190 9.10 -5.19 8.38
C ALA A 190 10.40 -4.57 7.82
N ARG A 191 10.71 -4.77 6.53
CA ARG A 191 11.91 -4.23 5.88
C ARG A 191 11.99 -2.70 5.88
N LEU A 192 10.86 -2.01 6.07
CA LEU A 192 10.83 -0.56 6.26
C LEU A 192 11.69 -0.08 7.43
N PHE A 193 11.92 -0.93 8.43
CA PHE A 193 12.71 -0.60 9.60
C PHE A 193 13.87 -1.56 9.86
N THR A 194 13.77 -2.83 9.43
CA THR A 194 14.87 -3.79 9.61
C THR A 194 16.00 -3.61 8.60
N LYS A 195 15.75 -2.97 7.45
CA LYS A 195 16.76 -2.74 6.41
C LYS A 195 17.14 -1.26 6.32
N ARG A 196 18.43 -1.00 6.05
CA ARG A 196 18.99 0.37 5.92
C ARG A 196 18.25 1.22 4.88
N TYR A 197 17.81 0.61 3.78
CA TYR A 197 17.07 1.30 2.72
C TYR A 197 15.63 1.65 3.10
N GLY A 198 15.09 1.12 4.20
CA GLY A 198 13.71 1.36 4.60
C GLY A 198 13.42 2.85 4.86
N SER A 199 14.43 3.59 5.34
CA SER A 199 14.39 5.05 5.47
C SER A 199 14.06 5.79 4.17
N VAL A 200 14.55 5.29 3.02
CA VAL A 200 14.27 5.87 1.70
C VAL A 200 12.78 5.76 1.36
N PHE A 201 12.16 4.62 1.68
CA PHE A 201 10.73 4.41 1.49
C PHE A 201 9.91 5.29 2.43
N LEU A 202 10.24 5.32 3.73
CA LEU A 202 9.52 6.14 4.71
C LEU A 202 9.56 7.63 4.34
N ASN A 203 10.72 8.14 3.93
CA ASN A 203 10.86 9.53 3.51
C ASN A 203 10.14 9.85 2.18
N SER A 204 9.79 8.82 1.41
CA SER A 204 9.06 8.97 0.14
C SER A 204 7.54 8.97 0.31
N LEU A 205 7.06 8.45 1.44
CA LEU A 205 5.65 8.41 1.79
C LEU A 205 5.14 9.80 2.21
N PRO A 206 3.82 10.03 2.18
CA PRO A 206 3.28 11.27 2.69
C PRO A 206 3.67 11.50 4.16
N PRO A 207 3.76 12.77 4.61
CA PRO A 207 4.18 13.11 5.97
C PRO A 207 3.06 12.87 7.00
N SER A 208 2.50 11.66 7.01
CA SER A 208 1.51 11.18 7.97
C SER A 208 2.21 10.76 9.27
N PRO A 209 1.59 10.93 10.45
CA PRO A 209 2.06 10.32 11.68
C PRO A 209 2.23 8.81 11.51
N VAL A 210 3.40 8.29 11.93
CA VAL A 210 3.72 6.86 11.84
C VAL A 210 3.31 6.17 13.12
N VAL A 211 2.44 5.17 13.03
CA VAL A 211 1.97 4.36 14.15
C VAL A 211 2.33 2.90 13.95
N ARG A 212 2.49 2.20 15.07
CA ARG A 212 2.82 0.76 15.08
C ARG A 212 1.90 -0.05 15.97
N ASP A 213 1.11 0.61 16.80
CA ASP A 213 0.07 -0.02 17.60
C ASP A 213 -1.30 0.15 16.94
N MET A 214 -2.06 -0.92 16.92
CA MET A 214 -3.44 -0.95 16.46
C MET A 214 -4.36 -0.10 17.33
N VAL A 215 -4.01 0.13 18.60
CA VAL A 215 -4.73 1.05 19.49
C VAL A 215 -4.69 2.48 18.96
N GLU A 216 -3.53 2.93 18.47
CA GLU A 216 -3.38 4.27 17.90
C GLU A 216 -4.21 4.45 16.63
N ILE A 217 -4.30 3.41 15.79
CA ILE A 217 -5.17 3.42 14.61
C ILE A 217 -6.64 3.49 15.04
N LYS A 218 -7.05 2.68 16.02
CA LYS A 218 -8.44 2.72 16.53
C LYS A 218 -8.79 4.09 17.11
N ASN A 219 -7.87 4.74 17.82
CA ASN A 219 -8.04 6.10 18.32
C ASN A 219 -8.22 7.10 17.17
N PHE A 220 -7.40 7.00 16.13
CA PHE A 220 -7.51 7.84 14.93
C PHE A 220 -8.89 7.71 14.26
N PHE A 221 -9.46 6.50 14.23
CA PHE A 221 -10.82 6.25 13.71
C PHE A 221 -11.95 6.44 14.75
N GLY A 222 -11.65 6.91 15.97
CA GLY A 222 -12.66 7.16 17.02
C GLY A 222 -13.34 5.90 17.57
N MET A 223 -12.69 4.73 17.51
CA MET A 223 -13.31 3.42 17.80
C MET A 223 -13.19 2.96 19.26
N LEU A 224 -12.67 3.78 20.19
CA LEU A 224 -12.46 3.39 21.60
C LEU A 224 -13.48 3.94 22.60
N GLU A 225 -14.56 4.60 22.15
CA GLU A 225 -15.58 5.16 23.07
C GLU A 225 -16.73 4.20 23.44
N GLU A 226 -16.80 2.96 22.95
CA GLU A 226 -17.99 2.09 23.16
C GLU A 226 -17.88 0.99 24.24
N ASN A 227 -16.78 0.87 24.99
CA ASN A 227 -16.64 -0.21 25.98
C ASN A 227 -16.51 0.28 27.43
N HIS A 228 -17.45 1.11 27.90
CA HIS A 228 -17.75 1.27 29.33
C HIS A 228 -19.26 1.54 29.53
N SER A 229 -20.05 0.47 29.61
CA SER A 229 -21.36 0.45 30.28
C SER A 229 -21.67 -0.96 30.77
#